data_AF-A0A2K5CFF1-F1
#
_entry.id   AF-A0A2K5CFF1-F1
#
_cell.length_a   1.000
_cell.length_b   1.000
_cell.length_c   1.000
_cell.angle_alpha   90.00
_cell.angle_beta   90.00
_cell.angle_gamma   90.00
#
_symmetry.space_group_name_H-M   'P 1'
#
loop_
_entity.id
_entity.type
_entity.pdbx_description
1 polymer ?
#
loop_
_entity_poly.entity_id
_entity_poly.type
_entity_poly.pdbx_seq_one_letter_code
_entity_poly.pdbx_strand_id
1 'polypeptide(L)'
;MAEAEPQAPPPPGTPSRHEKSLGLLTTKFVSLLQEAKDGVLDLKLAANTLAVRQKRRIYDITNVLEGIGLIEKKLTWGLPGDLPNLTPT
;
A
#
# COMPACT_ATOMS: atom_id res chain seq x y z
N MET A 1 -5.97 -30.85 -42.03
CA MET A 1 -6.38 -29.48 -41.65
C MET A 1 -7.14 -29.61 -40.35
N ALA A 2 -6.59 -29.13 -39.24
CA ALA A 2 -7.22 -29.22 -37.93
C ALA A 2 -7.88 -27.87 -37.63
N GLU A 3 -9.21 -27.89 -37.57
CA GLU A 3 -10.07 -26.75 -37.31
C GLU A 3 -9.88 -26.30 -35.85
N ALA A 4 -9.47 -25.05 -35.65
CA ALA A 4 -9.29 -24.46 -34.33
C ALA A 4 -10.67 -24.02 -33.80
N GLU A 5 -11.11 -24.67 -32.72
CA GLU A 5 -12.32 -24.31 -31.98
C GLU A 5 -12.24 -22.85 -31.46
N PRO A 6 -13.30 -22.03 -31.58
CA PRO A 6 -13.33 -20.70 -30.99
C PRO A 6 -13.51 -20.83 -29.46
N GLN A 7 -12.42 -20.59 -28.71
CA GLN A 7 -12.48 -20.47 -27.25
C GLN A 7 -13.51 -19.41 -26.85
N ALA A 8 -14.51 -19.83 -26.08
CA ALA A 8 -15.57 -18.99 -25.55
C ALA A 8 -15.03 -17.77 -24.78
N PRO A 9 -15.74 -16.62 -24.78
CA PRO A 9 -15.33 -15.45 -24.02
C PRO A 9 -15.27 -15.76 -22.52
N PRO A 10 -14.28 -15.23 -21.78
CA PRO A 10 -14.16 -15.46 -20.35
C PRO A 10 -15.44 -14.99 -19.62
N PRO A 11 -15.88 -15.71 -18.58
CA PRO A 11 -17.16 -15.44 -17.91
C PRO A 11 -17.19 -14.02 -17.29
N PRO A 12 -18.27 -13.26 -17.47
CA PRO A 12 -18.45 -11.95 -16.86
C PRO A 12 -18.75 -12.15 -15.37
N GLY A 13 -17.73 -11.96 -14.52
CA GLY A 13 -17.90 -12.13 -13.08
C GLY A 13 -16.65 -12.45 -12.31
N THR A 14 -15.49 -12.62 -12.95
CA THR A 14 -14.23 -12.65 -12.21
C THR A 14 -14.03 -11.28 -11.55
N PRO A 15 -13.97 -11.17 -10.21
CA PRO A 15 -13.68 -9.90 -9.55
C PRO A 15 -12.38 -9.38 -10.16
N SER A 16 -12.49 -8.25 -10.85
CA SER A 16 -11.44 -7.78 -11.73
C SER A 16 -10.18 -7.62 -10.90
N ARG A 17 -9.09 -8.24 -11.32
CA ARG A 17 -7.77 -8.16 -10.65
C ARG A 17 -7.39 -6.70 -10.34
N HIS A 18 -7.92 -5.76 -11.11
CA HIS A 18 -7.82 -4.31 -10.90
C HIS A 18 -8.30 -3.81 -9.54
N GLU A 19 -9.37 -4.37 -8.97
CA GLU A 19 -9.91 -3.91 -7.68
C GLU A 19 -8.96 -4.18 -6.50
N LYS A 20 -8.03 -5.12 -6.68
CA LYS A 20 -6.97 -5.47 -5.72
C LYS A 20 -5.58 -5.01 -6.19
N SER A 21 -5.52 -4.19 -7.23
CA SER A 21 -4.25 -3.70 -7.78
C SER A 21 -3.56 -2.78 -6.78
N LEU A 22 -2.24 -2.91 -6.72
CA LEU A 22 -1.38 -2.07 -5.89
C LEU A 22 -1.55 -0.59 -6.27
N GLY A 23 -1.70 -0.27 -7.56
CA GLY A 23 -1.93 1.10 -8.02
C GLY A 23 -3.20 1.73 -7.43
N LEU A 24 -4.31 1.00 -7.40
CA LEU A 24 -5.56 1.51 -6.81
C LEU A 24 -5.43 1.73 -5.30
N LEU A 25 -4.73 0.81 -4.62
CA LEU A 25 -4.46 0.93 -3.19
C LEU A 25 -3.53 2.12 -2.91
N THR A 26 -2.52 2.35 -3.74
CA THR A 26 -1.63 3.51 -3.64
C THR A 26 -2.39 4.81 -3.83
N THR A 27 -3.25 4.92 -4.85
CA THR A 27 -4.07 6.13 -5.06
C THR A 27 -4.93 6.44 -3.84
N LYS A 28 -5.63 5.44 -3.29
CA LYS A 28 -6.43 5.60 -2.08
C LYS A 28 -5.57 5.95 -0.87
N PHE A 29 -4.39 5.35 -0.73
CA PHE A 29 -3.45 5.65 0.36
C PHE A 29 -2.98 7.11 0.30
N VAL A 30 -2.63 7.60 -0.89
CA VAL A 30 -2.21 8.99 -1.08
C VAL A 30 -3.36 9.97 -0.84
N SER A 31 -4.58 9.64 -1.27
CA SER A 31 -5.77 10.46 -0.94
C SER A 31 -5.96 10.56 0.58
N LEU A 32 -5.85 9.45 1.31
CA LEU A 32 -5.95 9.47 2.78
C LEU A 32 -4.82 10.28 3.43
N LEU A 33 -3.61 10.25 2.86
CA LEU A 33 -2.49 11.06 3.34
C LEU A 33 -2.73 12.56 3.11
N GLN A 34 -3.34 12.92 1.98
CA GLN A 34 -3.69 14.32 1.66
C GLN A 34 -4.84 14.84 2.54
N GLU A 35 -5.79 13.97 2.90
CA GLU A 35 -6.90 14.30 3.81
C GLU A 35 -6.48 14.32 5.29
N ALA A 36 -5.39 13.64 5.64
CA ALA A 36 -4.89 13.60 7.01
C ALA A 36 -4.41 14.99 7.46
N LYS A 37 -5.01 15.48 8.55
CA LYS A 37 -4.51 16.68 9.24
C LYS A 37 -3.09 16.41 9.73
N ASP A 38 -2.22 17.40 9.52
CA ASP A 38 -0.79 17.37 9.88
C ASP A 38 0.12 16.51 8.98
N GLY A 39 -0.40 15.97 7.87
CA GLY A 39 0.39 15.17 6.92
C GLY A 39 0.88 13.83 7.50
N VAL A 40 0.28 13.39 8.61
CA VAL A 40 0.60 12.12 9.28
C VAL A 40 -0.56 11.15 9.04
N LEU A 41 -0.28 10.07 8.31
CA LEU A 41 -1.27 9.02 8.07
C LEU A 41 -1.02 7.80 8.96
N ASP A 42 -2.02 7.44 9.77
CA ASP A 42 -1.99 6.23 10.57
C ASP A 42 -2.07 4.97 9.69
N LEU A 43 -1.00 4.18 9.68
CA LEU A 43 -0.94 2.95 8.89
C LEU A 43 -2.02 1.93 9.26
N LYS A 44 -2.43 1.88 10.54
CA LYS A 44 -3.56 1.03 10.99
C LYS A 44 -4.89 1.50 10.39
N LEU A 45 -5.13 2.82 10.38
CA LEU A 45 -6.36 3.40 9.84
C LEU A 45 -6.39 3.20 8.33
N ALA A 46 -5.29 3.52 7.63
CA ALA A 46 -5.16 3.29 6.19
C ALA A 46 -5.38 1.80 5.84
N ALA A 47 -4.83 0.86 6.60
CA ALA A 47 -5.04 -0.57 6.38
C ALA A 47 -6.52 -0.98 6.49
N ASN A 48 -7.26 -0.41 7.44
CA ASN A 48 -8.69 -0.63 7.59
C ASN A 48 -9.47 -0.02 6.41
N THR A 49 -9.17 1.22 6.04
CA THR A 49 -9.86 1.92 4.94
C THR A 49 -9.58 1.30 3.57
N LEU A 50 -8.37 0.78 3.37
CA LEU A 50 -7.98 0.06 2.15
C LEU A 50 -8.57 -1.36 2.07
N ALA A 51 -9.32 -1.80 3.11
CA ALA A 51 -9.96 -3.11 3.21
C ALA A 51 -9.01 -4.28 2.88
N VAL A 52 -7.71 -4.10 3.15
CA VAL A 52 -6.70 -5.08 2.79
C VAL A 52 -6.74 -6.19 3.83
N ARG A 53 -7.31 -7.34 3.48
CA ARG A 53 -7.31 -8.54 4.35
C ARG A 53 -5.89 -8.97 4.78
N GLN A 54 -4.86 -8.52 4.08
CA GLN A 54 -3.46 -8.82 4.36
C GLN A 54 -2.65 -7.53 4.41
N LYS A 55 -1.97 -7.27 5.53
CA LYS A 55 -1.06 -6.12 5.72
C LYS A 55 0.07 -6.03 4.68
N ARG A 56 0.24 -7.03 3.81
CA ARG A 56 1.30 -7.12 2.80
C ARG A 56 1.36 -5.91 1.85
N ARG A 57 0.22 -5.36 1.43
CA ARG A 57 0.18 -4.24 0.46
C ARG A 57 0.56 -2.90 1.07
N ILE A 58 0.32 -2.70 2.36
CA ILE A 58 0.72 -1.47 3.05
C ILE A 58 2.24 -1.35 3.02
N TYR A 59 2.97 -2.43 3.30
CA TYR A 59 4.43 -2.42 3.24
C TYR A 59 4.95 -2.15 1.84
N ASP A 60 4.33 -2.74 0.81
CA ASP A 60 4.72 -2.47 -0.58
C ASP A 60 4.59 -0.97 -0.90
N ILE A 61 3.47 -0.35 -0.52
CA ILE A 61 3.23 1.09 -0.74
C ILE A 61 4.20 1.93 0.08
N THR A 62 4.34 1.64 1.38
CA THR A 62 5.20 2.44 2.25
C THR A 62 6.66 2.32 1.87
N ASN A 63 7.15 1.14 1.49
CA ASN A 63 8.55 0.94 1.13
C ASN A 63 8.89 1.62 -0.21
N VAL A 64 7.95 1.67 -1.15
CA VAL A 64 8.14 2.42 -2.40
C VAL A 64 8.11 3.92 -2.14
N LEU A 65 7.13 4.42 -1.38
CA LEU A 65 7.03 5.85 -1.06
C LEU A 65 8.19 6.33 -0.19
N GLU A 66 8.67 5.51 0.74
CA GLU A 66 9.87 5.74 1.56
C GLU A 66 11.13 5.67 0.70
N GLY A 67 11.23 4.71 -0.23
CA GLY A 67 12.36 4.59 -1.16
C GLY A 67 12.46 5.77 -2.15
N ILE A 68 11.34 6.44 -2.44
CA ILE A 68 11.32 7.69 -3.24
C ILE A 68 11.55 8.92 -2.34
N GLY A 69 11.44 8.78 -1.02
CA GLY A 69 11.57 9.90 -0.07
C GLY A 69 10.34 10.80 0.02
N LEU A 70 9.16 10.30 -0.36
CA LEU A 70 7.88 11.05 -0.26
C LEU A 70 7.23 10.93 1.12
N ILE A 71 7.56 9.88 1.88
CA ILE A 71 7.06 9.66 3.23
C ILE A 71 8.19 9.15 4.12
N GLU A 72 8.11 9.43 5.42
CA GLU A 72 9.00 8.86 6.43
C GLU A 72 8.19 8.07 7.46
N LYS A 73 8.68 6.90 7.86
CA LYS A 73 8.09 6.14 8.96
C LYS A 73 8.41 6.82 10.28
N LYS A 74 7.51 7.66 10.76
CA LYS A 74 7.57 8.18 12.12
C LYS A 74 7.14 7.08 13.10
N LEU A 75 8.10 6.28 13.54
CA LEU A 75 7.91 5.40 14.68
C LEU A 75 7.91 6.28 15.92
N THR A 76 6.73 6.71 16.35
CA THR A 76 6.51 7.27 17.69
C THR A 76 6.70 6.16 18.73
N TRP A 77 7.95 5.72 18.89
CA TRP A 77 8.38 5.15 20.16
C TRP A 77 8.20 6.27 21.17
N GLY A 78 7.21 6.14 22.05
CA GLY A 78 6.83 7.16 23.03
C GLY A 78 7.89 7.32 24.12
N LEU A 79 9.10 7.73 23.74
CA LEU A 79 10.20 7.98 24.66
C LEU A 79 10.68 9.42 24.49
N PRO A 80 10.52 10.27 25.52
CA PRO A 80 11.17 11.57 25.54
C PRO A 80 12.67 11.37 25.78
N GLY A 81 13.48 11.62 24.75
CA GLY A 81 14.93 11.70 24.86
C GLY A 81 15.66 10.37 24.70
N ASP A 82 16.75 10.43 23.94
CA ASP A 82 17.79 9.42 23.75
C ASP A 82 17.50 8.22 22.83
N LEU A 83 18.24 8.15 21.72
CA LEU A 83 19.08 6.98 21.42
C LEU A 83 20.30 7.42 20.57
N PRO A 84 21.52 7.02 20.94
CA PRO A 84 22.76 7.42 20.28
C PRO A 84 23.02 6.63 19.00
N ASN A 85 23.75 7.31 18.11
CA ASN A 85 24.33 6.85 16.85
C ASN A 85 24.69 5.34 16.81
N LEU A 86 23.97 4.55 16.02
CA LEU A 86 24.36 3.20 15.62
C LEU A 86 24.75 3.18 14.14
N THR A 87 25.95 3.66 13.85
CA THR A 87 26.74 3.20 12.70
C THR A 87 27.67 2.08 13.18
N PRO A 88 27.61 0.84 12.66
CA PRO A 88 28.63 -0.15 12.96
C PRO A 88 29.85 0.07 12.04
N THR A 89 31.05 0.01 12.63
CA THR A 89 32.32 -0.22 11.91
C THR A 89 32.40 -1.68 11.51
#